data_AF-A0A7K1WU99-F1
#
_entry.id   AF-A0A7K1WU99-F1
#
_cell.length_a   1.000
_cell.length_b   1.000
_cell.length_c   1.000
_cell.angle_alpha   90.00
_cell.angle_beta   90.00
_cell.angle_gamma   90.00
#
_symmetry.space_group_name_H-M   'P 1'
#
loop_
_entity.id
_entity.type
_entity.pdbx_description
1 polymer ?
#
loop_
_entity_poly.entity_id
_entity_poly.type
_entity_poly.pdbx_seq_one_letter_code
_entity_poly.pdbx_strand_id
1 'polypeptide(L)'
;MNTLGPVVVVDGSTANCLLFQKIFKKLEMRNTLLCFGSLREAGYRLSEVGMDPFLLLVNVMQFAQKIRMSDYLLFMELRCLCLFFSISSARCFVVDAYTGPKLTYTSSDWSEENFTEMILSALLHLEKESFKELLRRRIEDKN
;
A
#
# COMPACT_ATOMS: atom_id res chain seq x y z
N MET A 1 -1.77 -12.60 7.68
CA MET A 1 -1.21 -11.68 6.67
C MET A 1 -0.34 -12.52 5.75
N ASN A 2 -0.50 -12.40 4.43
CA ASN A 2 0.39 -13.10 3.50
C ASN A 2 1.73 -12.36 3.45
N THR A 3 2.60 -12.57 4.45
CA THR A 3 3.92 -11.93 4.54
C THR A 3 4.87 -12.31 3.39
N LEU A 4 4.47 -13.29 2.58
CA LEU A 4 5.20 -13.74 1.38
C LEU A 4 4.57 -13.22 0.08
N GLY A 5 3.41 -12.56 0.15
CA GLY A 5 2.73 -11.98 -1.00
C GLY A 5 3.54 -10.85 -1.64
N PRO A 6 3.25 -10.46 -2.89
CA PRO A 6 3.97 -9.38 -3.54
C PRO A 6 3.73 -8.04 -2.85
N VAL A 7 4.71 -7.16 -2.95
CA VAL A 7 4.49 -5.73 -2.76
C VAL A 7 4.04 -5.17 -4.10
N VAL A 8 2.90 -4.47 -4.12
CA VAL A 8 2.30 -3.92 -5.32
C VAL A 8 2.41 -2.41 -5.29
N VAL A 9 2.93 -1.80 -6.35
CA VAL A 9 3.03 -0.34 -6.53
C VAL A 9 2.19 0.08 -7.72
N VAL A 10 1.28 1.03 -7.51
CA VAL A 10 0.39 1.56 -8.54
C VAL A 10 0.67 3.06 -8.71
N ASP A 11 1.35 3.39 -9.79
CA ASP A 11 1.87 4.75 -10.01
C ASP A 11 1.88 5.13 -11.50
N GLY A 12 2.22 4.18 -12.37
CA GLY A 12 2.47 4.44 -13.79
C GLY A 12 3.82 5.06 -14.12
N SER A 13 4.58 5.51 -13.11
CA SER A 13 5.97 5.96 -13.27
C SER A 13 6.96 4.80 -13.11
N THR A 14 7.69 4.48 -14.19
CA THR A 14 8.79 3.51 -14.16
C THR A 14 9.94 3.96 -13.26
N ALA A 15 10.21 5.26 -13.20
CA ALA A 15 11.23 5.82 -12.30
C ALA A 15 10.88 5.59 -10.82
N ASN A 16 9.62 5.79 -10.45
CA ASN A 16 9.18 5.54 -9.08
C ASN A 16 9.19 4.05 -8.76
N CYS A 17 8.82 3.17 -9.71
CA CYS A 17 8.96 1.73 -9.54
C CYS A 17 10.42 1.34 -9.19
N LEU A 18 11.42 1.88 -9.90
CA LEU A 18 12.84 1.64 -9.60
C LEU A 18 13.24 2.17 -8.23
N LEU A 19 12.72 3.33 -7.83
CA LEU A 19 12.92 3.89 -6.49
C LEU A 19 12.38 2.92 -5.42
N PHE A 20 11.16 2.41 -5.57
CA PHE A 20 10.60 1.44 -4.65
C PHE A 20 11.42 0.14 -4.60
N GLN A 21 11.91 -0.36 -5.75
CA GLN A 21 12.81 -1.52 -5.77
C GLN A 21 14.06 -1.29 -4.92
N LYS A 22 14.68 -0.11 -5.04
CA LYS A 22 15.84 0.27 -4.24
C LYS A 22 15.52 0.32 -2.75
N ILE A 23 14.38 0.92 -2.38
CA ILE A 23 13.92 1.01 -0.98
C ILE A 23 13.67 -0.38 -0.40
N PHE A 24 12.89 -1.22 -1.08
CA PHE A 24 12.56 -2.56 -0.59
C PHE A 24 13.79 -3.48 -0.50
N LYS A 25 14.77 -3.29 -1.40
CA LYS A 25 16.06 -3.95 -1.30
C LYS A 25 16.86 -3.49 -0.08
N LYS A 26 16.88 -2.19 0.23
CA LYS A 26 17.53 -1.64 1.45
C LYS A 26 16.88 -2.16 2.73
N LEU A 27 15.56 -2.37 2.71
CA LEU A 27 14.79 -2.95 3.82
C LEU A 27 14.92 -4.49 3.90
N GLU A 28 15.78 -5.10 3.06
CA GLU A 28 16.00 -6.55 2.98
C GLU A 28 14.72 -7.38 2.77
N MET A 29 13.71 -6.77 2.16
CA MET A 29 12.45 -7.45 1.88
C MET A 29 12.61 -8.44 0.73
N ARG A 30 12.13 -9.67 0.95
CA ARG A 30 12.20 -10.76 -0.05
C ARG A 30 10.97 -10.84 -0.95
N ASN A 31 9.94 -10.06 -0.64
CA ASN A 31 8.70 -10.00 -1.42
C ASN A 31 8.99 -9.54 -2.85
N THR A 32 8.33 -10.15 -3.83
CA THR A 32 8.39 -9.68 -5.22
C THR A 32 7.73 -8.32 -5.32
N LEU A 33 8.38 -7.36 -5.98
CA LEU A 33 7.77 -6.06 -6.28
C LEU A 33 7.09 -6.11 -7.65
N LEU A 34 5.79 -5.82 -7.68
CA LEU A 34 5.00 -5.69 -8.90
C LEU A 34 4.59 -4.23 -9.07
N CYS A 35 4.81 -3.68 -10.27
CA CYS A 35 4.47 -2.28 -10.58
C CYS A 35 3.42 -2.23 -11.68
N PHE A 36 2.37 -1.44 -11.47
CA PHE A 36 1.27 -1.29 -12.41
C PHE A 36 1.01 0.18 -12.74
N GLY A 37 0.43 0.41 -13.92
CA GLY A 37 0.07 1.73 -14.40
C GLY A 37 -1.21 2.28 -13.79
N SER A 38 -2.10 1.39 -13.34
CA SER A 38 -3.41 1.75 -12.80
C SER A 38 -3.91 0.73 -11.78
N LEU A 39 -4.83 1.15 -10.91
CA LEU A 39 -5.50 0.25 -9.96
C LEU A 39 -6.27 -0.87 -10.66
N ARG A 40 -6.91 -0.56 -11.79
CA ARG A 40 -7.65 -1.53 -12.59
C ARG A 40 -6.74 -2.64 -13.12
N GLU A 41 -5.57 -2.27 -13.64
CA GLU A 41 -4.58 -3.22 -14.14
C GLU A 41 -4.08 -4.13 -13.01
N ALA A 42 -3.69 -3.54 -11.87
CA ALA A 42 -3.25 -4.27 -10.69
C ALA A 42 -4.32 -5.28 -10.23
N GLY A 43 -5.56 -4.81 -10.08
CA GLY A 43 -6.69 -5.62 -9.63
C GLY A 43 -6.99 -6.79 -10.56
N TYR A 44 -7.03 -6.56 -11.87
CA TYR A 44 -7.24 -7.64 -12.85
C TYR A 44 -6.14 -8.71 -12.76
N ARG A 45 -4.87 -8.29 -12.72
CA ARG A 45 -3.72 -9.21 -12.68
C ARG A 45 -3.66 -10.02 -11.38
N LEU A 46 -3.91 -9.38 -10.24
CA LEU A 46 -3.93 -10.06 -8.95
C LEU A 46 -5.07 -11.07 -8.87
N SER A 47 -6.25 -10.72 -9.38
CA SER A 47 -7.41 -11.61 -9.44
C SER A 47 -7.19 -12.80 -10.38
N GLU A 48 -6.64 -12.56 -11.58
CA GLU A 48 -6.34 -13.59 -12.59
C GLU A 48 -5.41 -14.68 -12.04
N VAL A 49 -4.42 -14.29 -11.23
CA VAL A 49 -3.41 -15.20 -10.67
C VAL A 49 -3.82 -15.74 -9.28
N GLY A 50 -4.93 -15.25 -8.71
CA GLY A 50 -5.39 -15.64 -7.37
C GLY A 50 -4.40 -15.25 -6.27
N MET A 51 -3.74 -14.11 -6.41
CA MET A 51 -2.64 -13.69 -5.55
C MET A 51 -3.04 -12.52 -4.66
N ASP A 52 -3.00 -12.75 -3.34
CA ASP A 52 -3.19 -11.68 -2.36
C ASP A 52 -1.87 -10.93 -2.12
N PRO A 53 -1.83 -9.60 -2.35
CA PRO A 53 -0.66 -8.79 -2.04
C PRO A 53 -0.35 -8.78 -0.54
N PHE A 54 0.93 -8.65 -0.22
CA PHE A 54 1.37 -8.35 1.14
C PHE A 54 1.07 -6.88 1.47
N LEU A 55 1.47 -6.01 0.54
CA LEU A 55 1.44 -4.56 0.67
C LEU A 55 1.01 -3.95 -0.66
N LEU A 56 0.12 -2.97 -0.62
CA LEU A 56 -0.30 -2.19 -1.77
C LEU A 56 0.08 -0.72 -1.55
N LEU A 57 0.80 -0.14 -2.49
CA LEU A 57 1.22 1.25 -2.54
C LEU A 57 0.54 1.92 -3.72
N VAL A 58 -0.22 2.99 -3.48
CA VAL A 58 -0.97 3.66 -4.55
C VAL A 58 -0.64 5.15 -4.57
N ASN A 59 -0.17 5.63 -5.72
CA ASN A 59 0.00 7.06 -5.94
C ASN A 59 -1.37 7.74 -5.92
N VAL A 60 -1.52 8.76 -5.10
CA VAL A 60 -2.79 9.47 -4.87
C VAL A 60 -3.29 10.17 -6.13
N MET A 61 -2.39 10.50 -7.05
CA MET A 61 -2.74 11.04 -8.36
C MET A 61 -3.56 10.04 -9.20
N GLN A 62 -3.49 8.74 -8.89
CA GLN A 62 -4.35 7.73 -9.49
C GLN A 62 -5.83 7.91 -9.06
N PHE A 63 -6.10 8.52 -7.90
CA PHE A 63 -7.45 8.81 -7.43
C PHE A 63 -8.08 10.03 -8.10
N ALA A 64 -7.28 10.99 -8.53
CA ALA A 64 -7.76 12.13 -9.32
C ALA A 64 -8.28 11.71 -10.71
N GLN A 65 -7.81 10.57 -11.22
CA GLN A 65 -8.27 10.00 -12.49
C GLN A 65 -9.59 9.25 -12.30
N LYS A 66 -10.74 9.95 -12.21
CA LYS A 66 -12.12 9.39 -12.21
C LYS A 66 -12.20 7.92 -11.80
N ILE A 67 -11.78 7.60 -10.58
CA ILE A 67 -11.86 6.23 -10.08
C ILE A 67 -13.33 5.84 -10.07
N ARG A 68 -13.66 4.74 -10.75
CA ARG A 68 -15.02 4.23 -10.73
C ARG A 68 -15.23 3.56 -9.37
N MET A 69 -16.44 3.63 -8.84
CA MET A 69 -16.80 2.91 -7.61
C MET A 69 -16.44 1.42 -7.68
N SER A 70 -16.47 0.82 -8.87
CA SER A 70 -16.01 -0.56 -9.11
C SER A 70 -14.53 -0.77 -8.77
N ASP A 71 -13.66 0.18 -9.07
CA ASP A 71 -12.23 0.06 -8.80
C ASP A 71 -11.95 0.20 -7.29
N TYR A 72 -12.77 0.99 -6.59
CA TYR A 72 -12.74 1.11 -5.13
C TYR A 72 -13.25 -0.16 -4.42
N LEU A 73 -14.30 -0.81 -4.94
CA LEU A 73 -14.78 -2.08 -4.40
C LEU A 73 -13.74 -3.20 -4.57
N LEU A 74 -13.09 -3.26 -5.74
CA LEU A 74 -12.02 -4.22 -6.00
C LEU A 74 -10.85 -4.03 -5.03
N PHE A 75 -10.56 -2.78 -4.66
CA PHE A 75 -9.58 -2.43 -3.66
C PHE A 75 -10.00 -2.87 -2.24
N MET A 76 -11.27 -2.72 -1.88
CA MET A 76 -11.80 -3.17 -0.58
C MET A 76 -11.81 -4.69 -0.40
N GLU A 77 -11.76 -5.45 -1.50
CA GLU A 77 -11.65 -6.91 -1.48
C GLU A 77 -10.22 -7.39 -1.21
N LEU A 78 -9.20 -6.56 -1.43
CA LEU A 78 -7.80 -6.92 -1.20
C LEU A 78 -7.49 -6.96 0.30
N ARG A 79 -7.15 -8.16 0.80
CA ARG A 79 -6.82 -8.44 2.21
C ARG A 79 -5.38 -8.06 2.59
N CYS A 80 -4.97 -6.85 2.22
CA CYS A 80 -3.60 -6.37 2.40
C CYS A 80 -3.53 -4.97 3.02
N LEU A 81 -2.36 -4.62 3.57
CA LEU A 81 -2.08 -3.24 3.94
C LEU A 81 -2.08 -2.38 2.67
N CYS A 82 -2.75 -1.23 2.73
CA CYS A 82 -2.61 -0.20 1.72
C CYS A 82 -1.85 1.01 2.26
N LEU A 83 -1.00 1.60 1.43
CA LEU A 83 -0.27 2.82 1.65
C LEU A 83 -0.57 3.77 0.49
N PHE A 84 -0.93 5.01 0.76
CA PHE A 84 -1.08 6.02 -0.28
C PHE A 84 0.16 6.93 -0.30
N PHE A 85 0.56 7.40 -1.47
CA PHE A 85 1.75 8.25 -1.54
C PHE A 85 1.63 9.31 -2.64
N SER A 86 2.40 10.39 -2.48
CA SER A 86 2.62 11.40 -3.50
C SER A 86 4.06 11.88 -3.41
N ILE A 87 4.85 11.60 -4.45
CA ILE A 87 6.24 12.08 -4.51
C ILE A 87 6.28 13.52 -5.05
N SER A 88 5.32 13.93 -5.88
CA SER A 88 5.27 15.29 -6.45
C SER A 88 4.84 16.38 -5.47
N SER A 89 4.19 16.04 -4.35
CA SER A 89 3.70 17.01 -3.36
C SER A 89 4.43 16.96 -2.02
N ALA A 90 5.61 16.32 -1.96
CA ALA A 90 6.42 16.11 -0.75
C ALA A 90 5.69 15.47 0.45
N ARG A 91 4.49 14.93 0.25
CA ARG A 91 3.63 14.36 1.30
C ARG A 91 3.28 12.92 0.93
N CYS A 92 3.90 11.97 1.63
CA CYS A 92 3.41 10.60 1.67
C CYS A 92 2.34 10.49 2.78
N PHE A 93 1.36 9.60 2.62
CA PHE A 93 0.40 9.30 3.68
C PHE A 93 -0.06 7.84 3.62
N VAL A 94 0.37 7.07 4.59
CA VAL A 94 -0.11 5.70 4.77
C VAL A 94 -1.58 5.73 5.21
N VAL A 95 -2.45 4.91 4.61
CA VAL A 95 -3.80 4.67 5.14
C VAL A 95 -4.08 3.20 5.06
N ASP A 96 -4.07 2.55 6.20
CA ASP A 96 -4.54 1.20 6.30
C ASP A 96 -6.06 1.15 6.04
N ALA A 97 -6.44 0.46 4.96
CA ALA A 97 -7.83 0.28 4.56
C ALA A 97 -8.66 -0.49 5.62
N TYR A 98 -7.99 -1.19 6.54
CA TYR A 98 -8.62 -2.00 7.59
C TYR A 98 -8.88 -1.24 8.89
N THR A 99 -8.01 -0.31 9.28
CA THR A 99 -8.14 0.49 10.51
C THR A 99 -8.72 1.90 10.31
N GLY A 100 -9.00 2.28 9.07
CA GLY A 100 -9.41 3.64 8.71
C GLY A 100 -8.21 4.61 8.70
N PRO A 101 -8.42 5.91 8.45
CA PRO A 101 -7.35 6.92 8.28
C PRO A 101 -6.53 7.23 9.54
N LYS A 102 -6.52 6.36 10.55
CA LYS A 102 -5.94 6.60 11.88
C LYS A 102 -4.43 6.80 11.89
N LEU A 103 -3.71 6.34 10.87
CA LEU A 103 -2.24 6.40 10.84
C LEU A 103 -1.75 7.17 9.63
N THR A 104 -1.92 8.49 9.66
CA THR A 104 -1.33 9.36 8.64
C THR A 104 0.14 9.64 9.03
N TYR A 105 1.09 9.01 8.34
CA TYR A 105 2.50 9.38 8.45
C TYR A 105 2.80 10.45 7.39
N THR A 106 3.27 11.62 7.79
CA THR A 106 3.57 12.74 6.88
C THR A 106 5.00 13.23 7.09
N SER A 107 5.72 13.49 6.00
CA SER A 107 6.94 14.30 6.00
C SER A 107 6.65 15.61 5.28
N SER A 108 7.27 16.72 5.71
CA SER A 108 7.25 17.99 4.99
C SER A 108 8.25 18.01 3.82
N ASP A 109 9.32 17.21 3.93
CA ASP A 109 10.44 17.18 3.00
C ASP A 109 10.65 15.77 2.47
N TRP A 110 10.60 15.64 1.15
CA TRP A 110 10.89 14.37 0.49
C TRP A 110 12.40 14.13 0.46
N SER A 111 12.81 13.00 1.03
CA SER A 111 14.08 12.34 0.75
C SER A 111 13.82 10.84 0.67
N GLU A 112 14.72 10.11 -0.01
CA GLU A 112 14.64 8.65 -0.09
C GLU A 112 14.72 8.04 1.32
N GLU A 113 15.54 8.61 2.20
CA GLU A 113 15.72 8.21 3.60
C GLU A 113 14.43 8.38 4.41
N ASN A 114 13.84 9.58 4.42
CA ASN A 114 12.62 9.87 5.17
C ASN A 114 11.47 8.97 4.69
N PHE A 115 11.39 8.72 3.38
CA PHE A 115 10.37 7.87 2.81
C PHE A 115 10.59 6.39 3.16
N THR A 116 11.84 5.94 3.20
CA THR A 116 12.21 4.58 3.66
C THR A 116 11.82 4.37 5.13
N GLU A 117 12.13 5.34 6.00
CA GLU A 117 11.77 5.30 7.42
C GLU A 117 10.25 5.26 7.63
N MET A 118 9.50 5.96 6.79
CA MET A 118 8.04 5.95 6.83
C MET A 118 7.46 4.57 6.49
N ILE A 119 7.97 3.94 5.43
CA ILE A 119 7.57 2.59 5.04
C ILE A 119 7.93 1.60 6.16
N LEU A 120 9.14 1.68 6.70
CA LEU A 120 9.57 0.83 7.82
C LEU A 120 8.66 1.02 9.04
N SER A 121 8.33 2.25 9.39
CA SER A 121 7.46 2.56 10.53
C SER A 121 6.06 1.98 10.36
N ALA A 122 5.50 2.05 9.14
CA ALA A 122 4.21 1.44 8.82
C ALA A 122 4.27 -0.10 8.93
N LEU A 123 5.33 -0.72 8.43
CA LEU A 123 5.54 -2.17 8.52
C LEU A 123 5.72 -2.65 9.96
N LEU A 124 6.51 -1.94 10.77
CA LEU A 124 6.73 -2.28 12.18
C LEU A 124 5.46 -2.14 13.03
N HIS A 125 4.61 -1.16 12.71
CA HIS A 125 3.32 -1.03 13.39
C HIS A 125 2.43 -2.26 13.17
N LEU A 126 2.46 -2.84 11.96
CA LEU A 126 1.73 -4.07 11.64
C LEU A 126 2.27 -5.32 12.33
N GLU A 127 3.56 -5.41 12.61
CA GLU A 127 4.10 -6.53 13.38
C GLU A 127 3.65 -6.48 14.84
N LYS A 128 3.46 -5.27 15.38
CA LYS A 128 3.04 -5.06 16.76
C LYS A 128 1.54 -5.27 16.97
N GLU A 129 0.71 -4.94 15.98
CA GLU A 129 -0.73 -5.19 16.04
C GLU A 129 -1.11 -6.47 15.28
N SER A 130 -1.61 -7.49 15.99
CA SER A 130 -2.07 -8.71 15.34
C SER A 130 -3.23 -8.38 14.39
N PHE A 131 -3.10 -8.72 13.11
CA PHE A 131 -4.15 -8.56 12.11
C PHE A 131 -5.49 -9.23 12.53
N LYS A 132 -5.43 -10.25 13.39
CA LYS A 132 -6.62 -10.87 14.00
C LYS A 132 -7.29 -9.96 15.03
N GLU A 133 -6.53 -9.26 15.86
CA GLU A 133 -7.05 -8.23 16.78
C GLU A 133 -7.73 -7.10 16.00
N LEU A 134 -7.10 -6.67 14.90
CA LEU A 134 -7.62 -5.60 14.04
C LEU A 134 -8.94 -5.98 13.36
N LEU A 135 -9.02 -7.19 12.81
CA LEU A 135 -10.26 -7.71 12.22
C LEU A 135 -11.35 -7.94 13.28
N ARG A 136 -10.98 -8.46 14.46
CA ARG A 136 -11.93 -8.77 15.53
C ARG A 136 -12.63 -7.50 16.05
N ARG A 137 -11.88 -6.44 16.36
CA ARG A 137 -12.45 -5.16 16.81
C ARG A 137 -13.47 -4.59 15.82
N ARG A 138 -13.30 -4.81 14.52
CA ARG A 138 -14.21 -4.27 13.49
C ARG A 138 -15.50 -5.08 13.34
N ILE A 139 -15.46 -6.39 13.60
CA ILE A 139 -16.67 -7.20 13.68
C ILE A 139 -17.47 -6.79 14.93
N GLU A 140 -16.75 -6.46 16.02
CA GLU A 140 -17.34 -5.99 17.28
C GLU A 140 -17.89 -4.55 17.17
N ASP A 141 -17.21 -3.61 16.49
CA ASP A 141 -17.65 -2.21 16.29
C ASP A 141 -18.81 -2.04 15.28
N LYS A 142 -19.18 -3.10 14.56
CA LYS A 142 -20.29 -3.10 13.58
C LYS A 142 -21.58 -3.71 14.12
N ASN A 143 -21.59 -4.20 15.36
CA ASN A 143 -22.76 -4.70 16.08
C ASN A 143 -23.15 -3.74 17.21
#